data_AF-A0A9W8R9I4-F1
#
_entry.id   AF-A0A9W8R9I4-F1
#
_cell.length_a   1.000
_cell.length_b   1.000
_cell.length_c   1.000
_cell.angle_alpha   90.00
_cell.angle_beta   90.00
_cell.angle_gamma   90.00
#
_symmetry.space_group_name_H-M   'P 1'
#
loop_
_entity.id
_entity.type
_entity.pdbx_description
1 polymer ?
#
loop_
_entity_poly.entity_id
_entity_poly.type
_entity_poly.pdbx_seq_one_letter_code
_entity_poly.pdbx_strand_id
1 'polypeptide(L)'
;MGWRAMDLGQLPPWATSFNTGIRISIKASDSVADMRLPPTSSEATELLIELCRLFNLGADPTGDSSLQPMPLHKASFMAALVLPFYTFMRLQPRLPRPHLTGPQRNGTFSSFHEQSIRGYLSDMRYFMALSTYPPSIGTVIWSILWQPDVDCNLVGPWLAAVLDTLEPAISQEQLEVIAKVFISRRPRVAIWWVALFLLGDPTLLGWILRYTVKMEEKYGSGSLSPPDPMVSAWTGSKQSFLDLEKDSLYTEPYDPVSRADLLRCRYDLKLQDWASVNVAWRPFGYTQKGRVELELWPQLETEYTRKYHSFTWYIRKKPISDKGFRTRTGRTVSNMPDNLEMRTSAEHVERDHQAINVRPSKKITLRMMSFLVEDAAGDRNWANADMPGKLEQHRWLRDWEGLCSMDVEIVEPDEKPAKPPSWFLEEWIEGKHE
;
A
#
# COMPACT_ATOMS: atom_id res chain seq x y z
N MET A 1 -10.35 -29.47 -1.09
CA MET A 1 -10.91 -29.26 -2.45
C MET A 1 -10.96 -27.76 -2.67
N GLY A 2 -10.31 -27.21 -3.68
CA GLY A 2 -10.26 -25.75 -3.81
C GLY A 2 -9.46 -25.32 -5.03
N TRP A 3 -9.55 -24.03 -5.33
CA TRP A 3 -8.79 -23.41 -6.40
C TRP A 3 -7.36 -23.11 -5.93
N ARG A 4 -6.37 -23.18 -6.82
CA ARG A 4 -4.99 -22.76 -6.60
C ARG A 4 -4.67 -21.62 -7.55
N ALA A 5 -4.04 -20.58 -7.01
CA ALA A 5 -3.53 -19.47 -7.80
C ALA A 5 -2.11 -19.72 -8.34
N MET A 6 -1.46 -20.84 -7.95
CA MET A 6 -0.08 -21.17 -8.27
C MET A 6 0.03 -22.44 -9.11
N ASP A 7 0.73 -22.34 -10.24
CA ASP A 7 0.91 -23.41 -11.22
C ASP A 7 2.37 -23.54 -11.70
N LEU A 8 3.34 -23.08 -10.90
CA LEU A 8 4.77 -23.02 -11.25
C LEU A 8 5.09 -22.09 -12.45
N GLY A 9 4.21 -21.15 -12.79
CA GLY A 9 4.47 -20.09 -13.78
C GLY A 9 4.12 -20.48 -15.23
N GLN A 10 3.27 -21.49 -15.42
CA GLN A 10 2.82 -21.92 -16.75
C GLN A 10 1.59 -21.11 -17.24
N LEU A 11 0.90 -20.44 -16.31
CA LEU A 11 -0.31 -19.68 -16.52
C LEU A 11 -0.07 -18.20 -16.19
N PRO A 12 -0.87 -17.30 -16.77
CA PRO A 12 -0.76 -15.87 -16.46
C PRO A 12 -1.06 -15.59 -14.97
N PRO A 13 -0.57 -14.47 -14.41
CA PRO A 13 -0.70 -14.16 -12.98
C PRO A 13 -2.14 -14.13 -12.42
N TRP A 14 -3.12 -13.87 -13.28
CA TRP A 14 -4.55 -13.83 -12.93
C TRP A 14 -5.28 -15.15 -13.17
N ALA A 15 -4.56 -16.21 -13.54
CA ALA A 15 -5.16 -17.52 -13.69
C ALA A 15 -5.26 -18.24 -12.35
N THR A 16 -6.23 -19.13 -12.28
CA THR A 16 -6.46 -20.01 -11.14
C THR A 16 -6.90 -21.36 -11.67
N SER A 17 -6.43 -22.43 -11.06
CA SER A 17 -6.68 -23.81 -11.48
C SER A 17 -7.36 -24.61 -10.37
N PHE A 18 -8.18 -25.58 -10.73
CA PHE A 18 -8.83 -26.44 -9.73
C PHE A 18 -7.84 -27.52 -9.26
N ASN A 19 -7.63 -27.63 -7.93
CA ASN A 19 -6.61 -28.49 -7.31
C ASN A 19 -6.89 -30.01 -7.41
N THR A 20 -7.90 -30.44 -8.14
CA THR A 20 -8.25 -31.87 -8.23
C THR A 20 -8.66 -32.20 -9.65
N GLY A 21 -8.50 -33.47 -10.05
CA GLY A 21 -8.93 -34.03 -11.35
C GLY A 21 -10.44 -34.02 -11.61
N ILE A 22 -11.13 -32.96 -11.17
CA ILE A 22 -12.51 -32.69 -11.51
C ILE A 22 -12.55 -32.33 -12.99
N ARG A 23 -13.22 -33.19 -13.75
CA ARG A 23 -13.51 -32.94 -15.14
C ARG A 23 -14.77 -32.08 -15.21
N ILE A 24 -14.62 -30.84 -15.66
CA ILE A 24 -15.77 -30.03 -16.06
C ILE A 24 -16.25 -30.61 -17.40
N SER A 25 -17.45 -31.20 -17.41
CA SER A 25 -18.08 -31.68 -18.63
C SER A 25 -19.09 -30.65 -19.13
N ILE A 26 -18.82 -30.08 -20.30
CA ILE A 26 -19.76 -29.22 -21.00
C ILE A 26 -20.60 -30.12 -21.91
N LYS A 27 -21.90 -30.25 -21.62
CA LYS A 27 -22.84 -30.91 -22.52
C LYS A 27 -23.38 -29.88 -23.50
N ALA A 28 -23.01 -30.02 -24.77
CA ALA A 28 -23.58 -29.25 -25.88
C ALA A 28 -24.44 -30.19 -26.74
N SER A 29 -25.50 -29.65 -27.33
CA SER A 29 -26.43 -30.39 -28.19
C SER A 29 -25.79 -30.86 -29.50
N ASP A 30 -24.80 -30.12 -29.99
CA ASP A 30 -24.13 -30.33 -31.27
C ASP A 30 -22.65 -30.67 -31.09
N SER A 31 -22.07 -31.44 -32.03
CA SER A 31 -20.64 -31.70 -32.05
C SER A 31 -19.89 -30.39 -32.32
N VAL A 32 -19.19 -29.87 -31.32
CA VAL A 32 -18.36 -28.68 -31.46
C VAL A 32 -17.18 -29.03 -32.37
N ALA A 33 -17.05 -28.35 -33.51
CA ALA A 33 -15.93 -28.52 -34.42
C ALA A 33 -14.59 -28.24 -33.70
N ASP A 34 -13.57 -29.03 -34.04
CA ASP A 34 -12.27 -29.06 -33.37
C ASP A 34 -11.49 -27.73 -33.44
N MET A 35 -10.79 -27.45 -32.33
CA MET A 35 -9.80 -26.39 -32.08
C MET A 35 -10.00 -25.05 -32.80
N ARG A 36 -10.81 -24.17 -32.21
CA ARG A 36 -10.74 -22.73 -32.48
C ARG A 36 -9.51 -22.14 -31.78
N LEU A 37 -8.84 -21.20 -32.44
CA LEU A 37 -7.81 -20.36 -31.82
C LEU A 37 -8.36 -19.70 -30.54
N PRO A 38 -7.52 -19.44 -29.52
CA PRO A 38 -7.96 -18.73 -28.33
C PRO A 38 -8.52 -17.35 -28.73
N PRO A 39 -9.64 -16.91 -28.12
CA PRO A 39 -10.27 -15.64 -28.48
C PRO A 39 -9.34 -14.47 -28.14
N THR A 40 -9.41 -13.41 -28.93
CA THR A 40 -8.84 -12.11 -28.59
C THR A 40 -9.55 -11.52 -27.36
N SER A 41 -8.96 -10.50 -26.72
CA SER A 41 -9.58 -9.87 -25.54
C SER A 41 -10.96 -9.26 -25.83
N SER A 42 -11.18 -8.77 -27.06
CA SER A 42 -12.49 -8.25 -27.47
C SER A 42 -13.51 -9.38 -27.61
N GLU A 43 -13.15 -10.46 -28.32
CA GLU A 43 -14.02 -11.63 -28.50
C GLU A 43 -14.33 -12.31 -27.16
N ALA A 44 -13.35 -12.46 -26.28
CA ALA A 44 -13.55 -13.00 -24.94
C ALA A 44 -14.53 -12.15 -24.11
N THR A 45 -14.54 -10.83 -24.33
CA THR A 45 -15.47 -9.91 -23.66
C THR A 45 -16.89 -10.06 -24.21
N GLU A 46 -17.06 -10.24 -25.53
CA GLU A 46 -18.37 -10.56 -26.11
C GLU A 46 -18.92 -11.88 -25.58
N LEU A 47 -18.08 -12.91 -25.51
CA LEU A 47 -18.46 -14.21 -24.97
C LEU A 47 -18.84 -14.12 -23.49
N LEU A 48 -18.14 -13.28 -22.71
CA LEU A 48 -18.50 -13.01 -21.31
C LEU A 48 -19.86 -12.29 -21.20
N ILE A 49 -20.12 -11.30 -22.06
CA ILE A 49 -21.40 -10.59 -22.11
C ILE A 49 -22.53 -11.55 -22.49
N GLU A 50 -22.30 -12.40 -23.49
CA GLU A 50 -23.26 -13.43 -23.90
C GLU A 50 -23.54 -14.42 -22.78
N LEU A 51 -22.50 -14.90 -22.09
CA LEU A 51 -22.64 -15.76 -20.91
C LEU A 51 -23.47 -15.07 -19.81
N CYS A 52 -23.14 -13.82 -19.49
CA CYS A 52 -23.88 -13.04 -18.52
C CYS A 52 -25.35 -12.86 -18.92
N ARG A 53 -25.65 -12.65 -20.21
CA ARG A 53 -27.00 -12.51 -20.73
C ARG A 53 -27.78 -13.82 -20.66
N LEU A 54 -27.19 -14.93 -21.11
CA LEU A 54 -27.82 -16.26 -21.14
C LEU A 54 -28.21 -16.77 -19.75
N PHE A 55 -27.37 -16.49 -18.76
CA PHE A 55 -27.56 -16.96 -17.38
C PHE A 55 -28.00 -15.85 -16.42
N ASN A 56 -28.30 -14.65 -16.93
CA ASN A 56 -28.73 -13.49 -16.17
C ASN A 56 -27.75 -13.10 -15.02
N LEU A 57 -26.43 -13.25 -15.25
CA LEU A 57 -25.36 -13.04 -14.26
C LEU A 57 -25.00 -11.57 -14.10
N GLY A 58 -25.86 -10.83 -13.40
CA GLY A 58 -25.70 -9.40 -13.16
C GLY A 58 -26.99 -8.65 -12.89
N ALA A 59 -28.13 -9.33 -13.00
CA ALA A 59 -29.43 -8.79 -12.63
C ALA A 59 -29.50 -8.44 -11.14
N ASP A 60 -30.09 -7.27 -10.85
CA ASP A 60 -30.51 -6.92 -9.51
C ASP A 60 -31.56 -7.95 -9.05
N PRO A 61 -31.38 -8.63 -7.91
CA PRO A 61 -32.46 -9.43 -7.35
C PRO A 61 -33.63 -8.49 -7.11
N THR A 62 -34.82 -8.90 -7.53
CA THR A 62 -36.08 -8.15 -7.50
C THR A 62 -36.61 -7.88 -6.07
N GLY A 63 -35.72 -7.70 -5.10
CA GLY A 63 -36.04 -7.47 -3.69
C GLY A 63 -35.89 -6.01 -3.31
N ASP A 64 -36.90 -5.51 -2.60
CA ASP A 64 -37.09 -4.17 -2.02
C ASP A 64 -36.06 -3.82 -0.92
N SER A 65 -34.80 -4.17 -1.11
CA SER A 65 -33.70 -3.77 -0.23
C SER A 65 -32.98 -2.59 -0.86
N SER A 66 -32.86 -1.50 -0.11
CA SER A 66 -32.12 -0.28 -0.47
C SER A 66 -30.62 -0.47 -0.73
N LEU A 67 -30.13 -1.72 -0.70
CA LEU A 67 -28.76 -2.13 -0.94
C LEU A 67 -28.75 -3.10 -2.12
N GLN A 68 -28.40 -2.61 -3.31
CA GLN A 68 -28.20 -3.47 -4.47
C GLN A 68 -26.91 -4.31 -4.29
N PRO A 69 -26.99 -5.65 -4.39
CA PRO A 69 -25.80 -6.49 -4.31
C PRO A 69 -24.88 -6.22 -5.50
N MET A 70 -23.57 -6.31 -5.27
CA MET A 70 -22.58 -6.10 -6.33
C MET A 70 -22.80 -7.11 -7.47
N PRO A 71 -22.92 -6.66 -8.73
CA PRO A 71 -23.08 -7.56 -9.87
C PRO A 71 -21.94 -8.57 -9.98
N LEU A 72 -22.27 -9.82 -10.35
CA LEU A 72 -21.30 -10.92 -10.36
C LEU A 72 -20.09 -10.64 -11.26
N HIS A 73 -20.29 -10.08 -12.46
CA HIS A 73 -19.18 -9.74 -13.36
C HIS A 73 -18.19 -8.74 -12.73
N LYS A 74 -18.69 -7.78 -11.94
CA LYS A 74 -17.85 -6.81 -11.21
C LYS A 74 -17.09 -7.50 -10.07
N ALA A 75 -17.79 -8.35 -9.32
CA ALA A 75 -17.18 -9.17 -8.27
C ALA A 75 -16.06 -10.06 -8.84
N SER A 76 -16.31 -10.76 -9.96
CA SER A 76 -15.34 -11.62 -10.62
C SER A 76 -14.14 -10.85 -11.17
N PHE A 77 -14.37 -9.67 -11.78
CA PHE A 77 -13.28 -8.80 -12.25
C PHE A 77 -12.37 -8.39 -11.10
N MET A 78 -12.94 -7.93 -9.99
CA MET A 78 -12.19 -7.54 -8.81
C MET A 78 -11.44 -8.72 -8.18
N ALA A 79 -12.11 -9.86 -7.99
CA ALA A 79 -11.51 -11.06 -7.43
C ALA A 79 -10.33 -11.55 -8.30
N ALA A 80 -10.45 -11.47 -9.63
CA ALA A 80 -9.36 -11.83 -10.54
C ALA A 80 -8.13 -10.93 -10.33
N LEU A 81 -8.32 -9.61 -10.15
CA LEU A 81 -7.24 -8.65 -9.93
C LEU A 81 -6.44 -8.87 -8.64
N VAL A 82 -6.94 -9.62 -7.66
CA VAL A 82 -6.18 -9.95 -6.44
C VAL A 82 -5.55 -11.33 -6.47
N LEU A 83 -5.75 -12.13 -7.53
CA LEU A 83 -5.11 -13.44 -7.67
C LEU A 83 -3.58 -13.39 -7.65
N PRO A 84 -2.89 -12.44 -8.30
CA PRO A 84 -1.43 -12.33 -8.17
C PRO A 84 -0.99 -12.11 -6.71
N PHE A 85 -1.75 -11.32 -5.94
CA PHE A 85 -1.51 -11.12 -4.51
C PHE A 85 -1.73 -12.40 -3.70
N TYR A 86 -2.79 -13.15 -4.01
CA TYR A 86 -3.03 -14.48 -3.41
C TYR A 86 -1.87 -15.42 -3.66
N THR A 87 -1.34 -15.47 -4.89
CA THR A 87 -0.18 -16.30 -5.24
C THR A 87 1.06 -15.87 -4.47
N PHE A 88 1.39 -14.57 -4.48
CA PHE A 88 2.51 -14.00 -3.73
C PHE A 88 2.43 -14.35 -2.24
N MET A 89 1.22 -14.23 -1.68
CA MET A 89 0.96 -14.50 -0.29
C MET A 89 0.62 -15.96 0.01
N ARG A 90 0.73 -16.88 -0.96
CA ARG A 90 0.41 -18.31 -0.78
C ARG A 90 -0.96 -18.57 -0.15
N LEU A 91 -1.93 -17.71 -0.45
CA LEU A 91 -3.33 -17.87 -0.07
C LEU A 91 -4.04 -18.85 -1.00
N GLN A 92 -5.16 -19.39 -0.55
CA GLN A 92 -5.97 -20.32 -1.33
C GLN A 92 -7.37 -19.76 -1.57
N PRO A 93 -7.71 -19.39 -2.82
CA PRO A 93 -9.06 -18.93 -3.13
C PRO A 93 -10.09 -20.05 -2.92
N ARG A 94 -11.14 -19.74 -2.18
CA ARG A 94 -12.30 -20.61 -1.90
C ARG A 94 -13.50 -20.17 -2.73
N LEU A 95 -13.36 -20.22 -4.05
CA LEU A 95 -14.47 -19.94 -4.95
C LEU A 95 -15.54 -21.04 -4.84
N PRO A 96 -16.84 -20.71 -4.93
CA PRO A 96 -17.91 -21.69 -4.93
C PRO A 96 -17.78 -22.66 -6.10
N ARG A 97 -18.39 -23.84 -5.96
CA ARG A 97 -18.45 -24.80 -7.08
C ARG A 97 -19.25 -24.17 -8.22
N PRO A 98 -18.73 -24.17 -9.46
CA PRO A 98 -19.46 -23.63 -10.59
C PRO A 98 -20.76 -24.43 -10.78
N HIS A 99 -21.89 -23.75 -10.67
CA HIS A 99 -23.21 -24.32 -10.90
C HIS A 99 -24.04 -23.28 -11.65
N LEU A 100 -24.27 -23.54 -12.93
CA LEU A 100 -25.17 -22.75 -13.76
C LEU A 100 -26.40 -23.60 -14.04
N THR A 101 -27.57 -23.13 -13.62
CA THR A 101 -28.85 -23.68 -14.07
C THR A 101 -29.07 -23.29 -15.53
N GLY A 102 -29.95 -23.99 -16.25
CA GLY A 102 -30.17 -23.73 -17.68
C GLY A 102 -30.50 -22.27 -18.04
N PRO A 103 -30.43 -21.89 -19.32
CA PRO A 103 -30.58 -20.50 -19.76
C PRO A 103 -31.84 -19.84 -19.21
N GLN A 104 -31.71 -18.63 -18.65
CA GLN A 104 -32.86 -17.86 -18.17
C GLN A 104 -33.45 -17.03 -19.30
N ARG A 105 -34.67 -17.39 -19.75
CA ARG A 105 -35.35 -16.71 -20.86
C ARG A 105 -35.89 -15.31 -20.50
N ASN A 106 -36.04 -15.00 -19.22
CA ASN A 106 -36.63 -13.75 -18.73
C ASN A 106 -35.61 -12.92 -17.90
N GLY A 107 -34.35 -12.89 -18.33
CA GLY A 107 -33.31 -12.15 -17.63
C GLY A 107 -33.50 -10.63 -17.71
N THR A 108 -33.09 -9.91 -16.66
CA THR A 108 -33.09 -8.43 -16.59
C THR A 108 -31.73 -7.83 -16.94
N PHE A 109 -30.81 -8.63 -17.48
CA PHE A 109 -29.50 -8.19 -17.93
C PHE A 109 -29.62 -7.13 -19.05
N SER A 110 -29.44 -5.87 -18.66
CA SER A 110 -29.62 -4.68 -19.49
C SER A 110 -28.36 -4.28 -20.25
N SER A 111 -28.53 -3.42 -21.27
CA SER A 111 -27.45 -2.79 -22.04
C SER A 111 -26.47 -1.99 -21.16
N PHE A 112 -26.92 -1.51 -19.99
CA PHE A 112 -26.06 -0.84 -19.02
C PHE A 112 -24.97 -1.79 -18.47
N HIS A 113 -25.32 -3.03 -18.15
CA HIS A 113 -24.32 -4.01 -17.68
C HIS A 113 -23.33 -4.37 -18.77
N GLU A 114 -23.80 -4.50 -20.02
CA GLU A 114 -22.93 -4.73 -21.18
C GLU A 114 -21.90 -3.60 -21.32
N GLN A 115 -22.37 -2.36 -21.26
CA GLN A 115 -21.51 -1.19 -21.34
C GLN A 115 -20.54 -1.12 -20.16
N SER A 116 -20.96 -1.53 -18.95
CA SER A 116 -20.07 -1.60 -17.79
C SER A 116 -18.94 -2.62 -18.00
N ILE A 117 -19.24 -3.81 -18.54
CA ILE A 117 -18.23 -4.83 -18.82
C ILE A 117 -17.22 -4.31 -19.86
N ARG A 118 -17.70 -3.66 -20.92
CA ARG A 118 -16.84 -3.01 -21.93
C ARG A 118 -15.96 -1.92 -21.34
N GLY A 119 -16.51 -1.12 -20.43
CA GLY A 119 -15.75 -0.11 -19.70
C GLY A 119 -14.63 -0.70 -18.85
N TYR A 120 -14.86 -1.86 -18.20
CA TYR A 120 -13.78 -2.55 -17.50
C TYR A 120 -12.68 -3.01 -18.46
N LEU A 121 -13.02 -3.53 -19.65
CA LEU A 121 -12.02 -3.92 -20.65
C LEU A 121 -11.16 -2.72 -21.09
N SER A 122 -11.77 -1.56 -21.36
CA SER A 122 -11.01 -0.37 -21.80
C SER A 122 -10.01 0.11 -20.75
N ASP A 123 -10.34 -0.12 -19.47
CA ASP A 123 -9.55 0.35 -18.33
C ASP A 123 -8.67 -0.75 -17.72
N MET A 124 -8.85 -2.00 -18.17
CA MET A 124 -8.29 -3.19 -17.56
C MET A 124 -6.78 -3.10 -17.38
N ARG A 125 -6.07 -2.55 -18.37
CA ARG A 125 -4.61 -2.37 -18.33
C ARG A 125 -4.12 -1.59 -17.10
N TYR A 126 -4.89 -0.62 -16.61
CA TYR A 126 -4.51 0.20 -15.45
C TYR A 126 -4.65 -0.60 -14.16
N PHE A 127 -5.72 -1.37 -14.02
CA PHE A 127 -5.92 -2.25 -12.87
C PHE A 127 -4.94 -3.42 -12.86
N MET A 128 -4.71 -4.03 -14.03
CA MET A 128 -3.74 -5.11 -14.20
C MET A 128 -2.33 -4.66 -13.85
N ALA A 129 -1.93 -3.45 -14.27
CA ALA A 129 -0.61 -2.91 -13.94
C ALA A 129 -0.37 -2.84 -12.41
N LEU A 130 -1.37 -2.41 -11.63
CA LEU A 130 -1.25 -2.38 -10.16
C LEU A 130 -1.24 -3.80 -9.57
N SER A 131 -2.07 -4.68 -10.14
CA SER A 131 -2.19 -6.08 -9.74
C SER A 131 -0.93 -6.91 -10.03
N THR A 132 -0.20 -6.62 -11.13
CA THR A 132 1.01 -7.37 -11.51
C THR A 132 2.16 -7.26 -10.52
N TYR A 133 2.14 -6.26 -9.64
CA TYR A 133 3.13 -6.10 -8.59
C TYR A 133 2.46 -6.28 -7.22
N PRO A 134 2.39 -7.52 -6.69
CA PRO A 134 1.69 -7.83 -5.46
C PRO A 134 2.02 -6.96 -4.24
N PRO A 135 3.27 -6.52 -4.00
CA PRO A 135 3.55 -5.60 -2.91
C PRO A 135 2.77 -4.29 -3.00
N SER A 136 2.47 -3.78 -4.21
CA SER A 136 1.59 -2.62 -4.37
C SER A 136 0.16 -2.87 -3.90
N ILE A 137 -0.34 -4.09 -4.10
CA ILE A 137 -1.66 -4.47 -3.60
C ILE A 137 -1.64 -4.55 -2.07
N GLY A 138 -0.60 -5.14 -1.49
CA GLY A 138 -0.48 -5.21 -0.04
C GLY A 138 -0.38 -3.83 0.61
N THR A 139 0.36 -2.87 0.04
CA THR A 139 0.45 -1.53 0.64
C THR A 139 -0.89 -0.80 0.61
N VAL A 140 -1.67 -0.97 -0.48
CA VAL A 140 -3.03 -0.42 -0.60
C VAL A 140 -3.96 -1.03 0.45
N ILE A 141 -3.92 -2.35 0.62
CA ILE A 141 -4.73 -3.10 1.59
C ILE A 141 -4.38 -2.64 3.02
N TRP A 142 -3.10 -2.63 3.39
CA TRP A 142 -2.69 -2.30 4.76
C TRP A 142 -2.82 -0.81 5.09
N SER A 143 -2.88 0.06 4.09
CA SER A 143 -3.16 1.50 4.28
C SER A 143 -4.46 1.78 5.03
N ILE A 144 -5.40 0.83 5.05
CA ILE A 144 -6.63 0.97 5.85
C ILE A 144 -6.34 1.14 7.35
N LEU A 145 -5.27 0.50 7.84
CA LEU A 145 -4.87 0.52 9.24
C LEU A 145 -3.92 1.68 9.55
N TRP A 146 -3.35 2.30 8.53
CA TRP A 146 -2.38 3.40 8.68
C TRP A 146 -3.07 4.73 8.82
N GLN A 147 -2.42 5.59 9.60
CA GLN A 147 -2.84 6.96 9.83
C GLN A 147 -1.62 7.89 9.71
N PRO A 148 -1.43 8.57 8.57
CA PRO A 148 -0.25 9.38 8.26
C PRO A 148 0.11 10.46 9.27
N ASP A 149 -0.86 10.99 10.00
CA ASP A 149 -0.75 12.06 10.98
C ASP A 149 -0.61 11.56 12.43
N VAL A 150 -0.65 10.24 12.67
CA VAL A 150 -0.36 9.65 13.98
C VAL A 150 1.14 9.49 14.16
N ASP A 151 1.63 10.00 15.30
CA ASP A 151 3.03 9.89 15.68
C ASP A 151 3.44 8.43 15.95
N CYS A 152 4.69 8.11 15.61
CA CYS A 152 5.21 6.75 15.65
C CYS A 152 5.26 6.14 17.06
N ASN A 153 5.31 6.95 18.11
CA ASN A 153 5.21 6.52 19.51
C ASN A 153 3.78 6.22 19.96
N LEU A 154 2.76 6.62 19.17
CA LEU A 154 1.34 6.42 19.46
C LEU A 154 0.69 5.30 18.63
N VAL A 155 1.49 4.56 17.85
CA VAL A 155 1.01 3.46 16.99
C VAL A 155 0.35 2.33 17.80
N GLY A 156 0.89 1.98 18.96
CA GLY A 156 0.30 0.98 19.86
C GLY A 156 -1.13 1.34 20.27
N PRO A 157 -1.37 2.50 20.91
CA PRO A 157 -2.71 3.01 21.19
C PRO A 157 -3.64 3.07 19.97
N TRP A 158 -3.13 3.51 18.81
CA TRP A 158 -3.90 3.56 17.58
C TRP A 158 -4.37 2.17 17.13
N LEU A 159 -3.46 1.20 17.05
CA LEU A 159 -3.80 -0.16 16.63
C LEU A 159 -4.66 -0.90 17.66
N ALA A 160 -4.51 -0.57 18.95
CA ALA A 160 -5.40 -1.02 20.01
C ALA A 160 -6.84 -0.56 19.77
N ALA A 161 -7.07 0.72 19.47
CA ALA A 161 -8.41 1.22 19.16
C ALA A 161 -9.01 0.58 17.88
N VAL A 162 -8.18 0.34 16.87
CA VAL A 162 -8.58 -0.40 15.66
C VAL A 162 -8.99 -1.82 16.00
N LEU A 163 -8.24 -2.50 16.87
CA LEU A 163 -8.55 -3.86 17.30
C LEU A 163 -9.88 -3.90 18.06
N ASP A 164 -10.08 -3.03 19.04
CA ASP A 164 -11.33 -2.98 19.82
C ASP A 164 -12.56 -2.78 18.91
N THR A 165 -12.39 -1.99 17.85
CA THR A 165 -13.46 -1.73 16.86
C THR A 165 -13.75 -2.95 16.00
N LEU A 166 -12.74 -3.71 15.59
CA LEU A 166 -12.87 -4.81 14.64
C LEU A 166 -13.07 -6.18 15.29
N GLU A 167 -12.59 -6.38 16.52
CA GLU A 167 -12.57 -7.67 17.22
C GLU A 167 -13.94 -8.35 17.31
N PRO A 168 -15.06 -7.66 17.61
CA PRO A 168 -16.37 -8.28 17.63
C PRO A 168 -16.76 -8.86 16.25
N ALA A 169 -16.54 -8.08 15.19
CA ALA A 169 -16.87 -8.49 13.82
C ALA A 169 -15.93 -9.59 13.30
N ILE A 170 -14.64 -9.56 13.68
CA ILE A 170 -13.67 -10.62 13.37
C ILE A 170 -14.07 -11.92 14.06
N SER A 171 -14.41 -11.87 15.35
CA SER A 171 -14.76 -13.05 16.15
C SER A 171 -16.05 -13.73 15.67
N GLN A 172 -16.98 -12.95 15.12
CA GLN A 172 -18.23 -13.45 14.54
C GLN A 172 -18.12 -13.73 13.03
N GLU A 173 -16.92 -13.62 12.45
CA GLU A 173 -16.64 -13.78 11.01
C GLU A 173 -17.53 -12.91 10.09
N GLN A 174 -17.92 -11.73 10.56
CA GLN A 174 -18.80 -10.78 9.86
C GLN A 174 -18.02 -9.95 8.82
N LEU A 175 -17.60 -10.61 7.73
CA LEU A 175 -16.83 -9.98 6.65
C LEU A 175 -17.53 -8.76 6.04
N GLU A 176 -18.86 -8.77 5.96
CA GLU A 176 -19.63 -7.64 5.44
C GLU A 176 -19.48 -6.40 6.34
N VAL A 177 -19.52 -6.57 7.65
CA VAL A 177 -19.35 -5.47 8.61
C VAL A 177 -17.93 -4.93 8.51
N ILE A 178 -16.92 -5.80 8.48
CA ILE A 178 -15.51 -5.40 8.33
C ILE A 178 -15.32 -4.62 7.02
N ALA A 179 -15.87 -5.12 5.90
CA ALA A 179 -15.82 -4.45 4.62
C ALA A 179 -16.48 -3.06 4.67
N LYS A 180 -17.64 -2.93 5.32
CA LYS A 180 -18.32 -1.62 5.51
C LYS A 180 -17.48 -0.66 6.35
N VAL A 181 -16.83 -1.13 7.42
CA VAL A 181 -15.90 -0.29 8.21
C VAL A 181 -14.75 0.19 7.32
N PHE A 182 -14.15 -0.71 6.53
CA PHE A 182 -13.05 -0.35 5.62
C PHE A 182 -13.50 0.64 4.54
N ILE A 183 -14.65 0.42 3.91
CA ILE A 183 -15.22 1.34 2.91
C ILE A 183 -15.50 2.71 3.53
N SER A 184 -16.03 2.75 4.75
CA SER A 184 -16.36 3.99 5.45
C SER A 184 -15.11 4.80 5.83
N ARG A 185 -13.98 4.11 6.09
CA ARG A 185 -12.71 4.76 6.40
C ARG A 185 -11.94 5.20 5.15
N ARG A 186 -11.77 4.32 4.15
CA ARG A 186 -11.03 4.64 2.92
C ARG A 186 -11.70 4.02 1.67
N PRO A 187 -12.73 4.65 1.10
CA PRO A 187 -13.52 4.06 0.01
C PRO A 187 -12.70 3.77 -1.25
N ARG A 188 -11.65 4.57 -1.52
CA ARG A 188 -10.81 4.42 -2.73
C ARG A 188 -10.02 3.11 -2.77
N VAL A 189 -9.62 2.62 -1.61
CA VAL A 189 -8.73 1.46 -1.48
C VAL A 189 -9.40 0.26 -0.84
N ALA A 190 -10.47 0.46 -0.07
CA ALA A 190 -11.24 -0.63 0.54
C ALA A 190 -11.81 -1.62 -0.48
N ILE A 191 -12.00 -1.19 -1.73
CA ILE A 191 -12.42 -2.05 -2.83
C ILE A 191 -11.46 -3.24 -3.02
N TRP A 192 -10.17 -3.08 -2.72
CA TRP A 192 -9.19 -4.17 -2.76
C TRP A 192 -9.45 -5.19 -1.65
N TRP A 193 -9.78 -4.74 -0.43
CA TRP A 193 -10.21 -5.64 0.66
C TRP A 193 -11.46 -6.43 0.30
N VAL A 194 -12.45 -5.78 -0.30
CA VAL A 194 -13.64 -6.47 -0.82
C VAL A 194 -13.23 -7.55 -1.82
N ALA A 195 -12.31 -7.25 -2.73
CA ALA A 195 -11.80 -8.23 -3.70
C ALA A 195 -11.14 -9.45 -3.03
N LEU A 196 -10.38 -9.28 -1.93
CA LEU A 196 -9.86 -10.42 -1.17
C LEU A 196 -10.97 -11.21 -0.49
N PHE A 197 -11.93 -10.55 0.14
CA PHE A 197 -13.02 -11.25 0.83
C PHE A 197 -13.87 -12.08 -0.15
N LEU A 198 -14.03 -11.65 -1.40
CA LEU A 198 -14.70 -12.44 -2.45
C LEU A 198 -13.99 -13.78 -2.75
N LEU A 199 -12.68 -13.85 -2.54
CA LEU A 199 -11.92 -15.09 -2.69
C LEU A 199 -11.99 -15.98 -1.44
N GLY A 200 -12.57 -15.50 -0.34
CA GLY A 200 -13.09 -16.34 0.76
C GLY A 200 -12.04 -17.10 1.58
N ASP A 201 -10.78 -16.65 1.62
CA ASP A 201 -9.75 -17.30 2.45
C ASP A 201 -9.88 -16.81 3.92
N PRO A 202 -10.20 -17.69 4.89
CA PRO A 202 -10.41 -17.29 6.28
C PRO A 202 -9.12 -16.83 6.98
N THR A 203 -7.94 -17.13 6.42
CA THR A 203 -6.66 -16.70 7.02
C THR A 203 -6.51 -15.17 7.06
N LEU A 204 -7.23 -14.45 6.21
CA LEU A 204 -7.22 -12.99 6.14
C LEU A 204 -7.63 -12.33 7.46
N LEU A 205 -8.65 -12.88 8.14
CA LEU A 205 -9.09 -12.37 9.44
C LEU A 205 -7.99 -12.46 10.49
N GLY A 206 -7.31 -13.61 10.51
CA GLY A 206 -6.14 -13.82 11.37
C GLY A 206 -5.00 -12.84 11.05
N TRP A 207 -4.82 -12.44 9.80
CA TRP A 207 -3.80 -11.44 9.43
C TRP A 207 -4.15 -10.04 9.91
N ILE A 208 -5.42 -9.62 9.84
CA ILE A 208 -5.85 -8.31 10.36
C ILE A 208 -5.57 -8.24 11.87
N LEU A 209 -5.98 -9.27 12.61
CA LEU A 209 -5.70 -9.40 14.05
C LEU A 209 -4.20 -9.39 14.34
N ARG A 210 -3.43 -10.16 13.57
CA ARG A 210 -1.98 -10.26 13.78
C ARG A 210 -1.26 -8.96 13.46
N TYR A 211 -1.69 -8.25 12.41
CA TYR A 211 -1.12 -6.97 12.04
C TYR A 211 -1.38 -5.91 13.11
N THR A 212 -2.61 -5.82 13.63
CA THR A 212 -2.96 -4.86 14.69
C THR A 212 -2.16 -5.12 15.98
N VAL A 213 -1.84 -6.37 16.30
CA VAL A 213 -1.05 -6.69 17.51
C VAL A 213 0.47 -6.62 17.29
N LYS A 214 0.98 -7.07 16.15
CA LYS A 214 2.43 -7.30 15.92
C LYS A 214 3.04 -6.47 14.81
N MET A 215 2.22 -5.81 13.98
CA MET A 215 2.62 -5.20 12.71
C MET A 215 3.35 -6.18 11.80
N GLU A 216 2.81 -7.41 11.73
CA GLU A 216 3.34 -8.50 10.93
C GLU A 216 2.17 -9.29 10.35
N GLU A 217 2.16 -9.45 9.04
CA GLU A 217 1.09 -10.16 8.32
C GLU A 217 1.22 -11.68 8.53
N LYS A 218 2.46 -12.18 8.54
CA LYS A 218 2.81 -13.61 8.71
C LYS A 218 3.90 -13.85 9.73
N TYR A 219 3.88 -15.03 10.34
CA TYR A 219 4.86 -15.39 11.37
C TYR A 219 6.29 -15.30 10.87
N GLY A 220 7.14 -14.60 11.63
CA GLY A 220 8.56 -14.41 11.31
C GLY A 220 8.81 -13.58 10.05
N SER A 221 7.80 -12.88 9.52
CA SER A 221 7.94 -12.00 8.36
C SER A 221 7.78 -10.54 8.80
N GLY A 222 8.61 -9.65 8.25
CA GLY A 222 8.34 -8.21 8.34
C GLY A 222 7.00 -7.84 7.67
N SER A 223 6.62 -6.56 7.71
CA SER A 223 5.51 -6.09 6.85
C SER A 223 5.92 -6.38 5.41
N LEU A 224 5.18 -7.23 4.72
CA LEU A 224 5.50 -7.67 3.36
C LEU A 224 5.13 -6.60 2.33
N SER A 225 4.43 -5.55 2.76
CA SER A 225 4.10 -4.41 1.92
C SER A 225 4.16 -3.11 2.73
N PRO A 226 5.31 -2.42 2.77
CA PRO A 226 5.41 -1.12 3.42
C PRO A 226 4.69 -0.04 2.60
N PRO A 227 4.46 1.17 3.15
CA PRO A 227 3.99 2.31 2.38
C PRO A 227 4.87 2.57 1.16
N ASP A 228 4.24 2.90 0.04
CA ASP A 228 4.92 3.15 -1.22
C ASP A 228 4.38 4.46 -1.82
N PRO A 229 5.18 5.54 -1.85
CA PRO A 229 4.77 6.82 -2.43
C PRO A 229 4.34 6.73 -3.90
N MET A 230 4.87 5.79 -4.68
CA MET A 230 4.43 5.56 -6.06
C MET A 230 3.01 5.00 -6.10
N VAL A 231 2.68 4.08 -5.19
CA VAL A 231 1.34 3.49 -5.10
C VAL A 231 0.34 4.49 -4.51
N SER A 232 0.75 5.27 -3.52
CA SER A 232 -0.01 6.41 -3.00
C SER A 232 -0.35 7.38 -4.12
N ALA A 233 0.63 7.79 -4.93
CA ALA A 233 0.44 8.67 -6.08
C ALA A 233 -0.53 8.08 -7.12
N TRP A 234 -0.42 6.78 -7.39
CA TRP A 234 -1.22 6.10 -8.40
C TRP A 234 -2.68 5.90 -7.98
N THR A 235 -2.90 5.51 -6.72
CA THR A 235 -4.23 5.30 -6.16
C THR A 235 -4.87 6.59 -5.65
N GLY A 236 -4.06 7.62 -5.40
CA GLY A 236 -4.44 8.85 -4.71
C GLY A 236 -4.91 8.61 -3.28
N SER A 237 -4.40 7.57 -2.62
CA SER A 237 -4.63 7.26 -1.21
C SER A 237 -3.32 7.47 -0.47
N LYS A 238 -3.30 8.41 0.48
CA LYS A 238 -2.10 8.72 1.26
C LYS A 238 -1.80 7.60 2.24
N GLN A 239 -0.62 7.01 2.15
CA GLN A 239 -0.21 5.82 2.91
C GLN A 239 0.76 6.13 4.05
N SER A 240 1.48 7.25 3.95
CA SER A 240 2.51 7.67 4.88
C SER A 240 2.43 9.17 5.16
N PHE A 241 3.05 9.61 6.27
CA PHE A 241 3.35 11.02 6.49
C PHE A 241 4.06 11.65 5.29
N LEU A 242 4.89 10.90 4.56
CA LEU A 242 5.54 11.37 3.34
C LEU A 242 4.52 11.90 2.32
N ASP A 243 3.35 11.27 2.20
CA ASP A 243 2.31 11.70 1.25
C ASP A 243 1.57 12.99 1.67
N LEU A 244 1.85 13.49 2.87
CA LEU A 244 1.39 14.80 3.33
C LEU A 244 2.34 15.91 2.86
N GLU A 245 1.80 17.11 2.76
CA GLU A 245 2.58 18.31 2.49
C GLU A 245 3.40 18.68 3.73
N LYS A 246 4.41 19.53 3.51
CA LYS A 246 5.27 20.04 4.57
C LYS A 246 4.44 20.87 5.57
N ASP A 247 4.75 20.78 6.86
CA ASP A 247 3.97 21.47 7.89
C ASP A 247 4.15 22.99 7.81
N SER A 248 5.36 23.46 7.48
CA SER A 248 5.72 24.89 7.54
C SER A 248 6.94 25.23 6.67
N LEU A 249 7.17 26.53 6.46
CA LEU A 249 8.42 27.06 5.93
C LEU A 249 9.36 27.38 7.11
N TYR A 250 10.65 27.08 6.94
CA TYR A 250 11.65 27.27 7.99
C TYR A 250 12.75 28.21 7.46
N THR A 251 12.61 29.50 7.69
CA THR A 251 13.53 30.54 7.17
C THR A 251 14.63 30.86 8.16
N GLU A 252 14.35 30.86 9.46
CA GLU A 252 15.28 31.29 10.49
C GLU A 252 16.09 30.12 11.07
N PRO A 253 17.38 30.29 11.41
CA PRO A 253 18.20 29.21 11.97
C PRO A 253 17.69 28.61 13.29
N TYR A 254 16.86 29.35 14.04
CA TYR A 254 16.26 28.90 15.30
C TYR A 254 14.89 28.25 15.12
N ASP A 255 14.38 28.15 13.88
CA ASP A 255 13.08 27.54 13.61
C ASP A 255 13.06 26.07 14.04
N PRO A 256 11.99 25.61 14.73
CA PRO A 256 11.82 24.23 15.12
C PRO A 256 11.34 23.42 13.92
N VAL A 257 12.27 22.80 13.19
CA VAL A 257 11.97 21.91 12.06
C VAL A 257 11.33 20.63 12.57
N SER A 258 10.12 20.30 12.10
CA SER A 258 9.49 19.04 12.49
C SER A 258 10.32 17.86 11.97
N ARG A 259 10.49 16.81 12.76
CA ARG A 259 11.22 15.61 12.31
C ARG A 259 10.53 14.92 11.12
N ALA A 260 9.22 15.13 10.96
CA ALA A 260 8.47 14.71 9.79
C ALA A 260 8.94 15.45 8.53
N ASP A 261 9.08 16.76 8.59
CA ASP A 261 9.56 17.57 7.47
C ASP A 261 11.03 17.31 7.17
N LEU A 262 11.87 17.17 8.20
CA LEU A 262 13.27 16.77 8.04
C LEU A 262 13.41 15.45 7.26
N LEU A 263 12.73 14.39 7.71
CA LEU A 263 12.79 13.09 7.02
C LEU A 263 12.15 13.15 5.63
N ARG A 264 11.16 14.01 5.40
CA ARG A 264 10.57 14.21 4.06
C ARG A 264 11.57 14.87 3.11
N CYS A 265 12.28 15.91 3.53
CA CYS A 265 13.31 16.54 2.71
C CYS A 265 14.46 15.57 2.41
N ARG A 266 14.93 14.80 3.42
CA ARG A 266 15.93 13.74 3.18
C ARG A 266 15.45 12.70 2.17
N TYR A 267 14.19 12.26 2.30
CA TYR A 267 13.57 11.34 1.34
C TYR A 267 13.52 11.94 -0.07
N ASP A 268 13.18 13.23 -0.19
CA ASP A 268 13.07 13.92 -1.47
C ASP A 268 14.41 14.12 -2.17
N LEU A 269 15.50 14.33 -1.43
CA LEU A 269 16.85 14.29 -2.00
C LEU A 269 17.25 12.88 -2.47
N LYS A 270 16.77 11.85 -1.78
CA LYS A 270 17.13 10.44 -2.02
C LYS A 270 16.04 9.64 -2.73
N LEU A 271 15.27 10.25 -3.63
CA LEU A 271 14.10 9.64 -4.32
C LEU A 271 14.39 8.33 -5.10
N GLN A 272 15.65 7.92 -5.25
CA GLN A 272 16.07 6.67 -5.91
C GLN A 272 16.68 5.65 -4.94
N ASP A 273 16.79 5.96 -3.65
CA ASP A 273 17.35 5.06 -2.67
C ASP A 273 16.30 4.05 -2.19
N TRP A 274 16.57 2.78 -2.42
CA TRP A 274 15.74 1.65 -1.99
C TRP A 274 15.78 1.43 -0.47
N ALA A 275 16.77 2.02 0.23
CA ALA A 275 16.88 2.01 1.69
C ALA A 275 16.06 3.12 2.38
N SER A 276 15.35 3.94 1.61
CA SER A 276 14.61 5.12 2.09
C SER A 276 13.45 4.83 3.06
N VAL A 277 12.95 5.90 3.70
CA VAL A 277 11.96 5.91 4.80
C VAL A 277 10.60 5.35 4.36
N ASN A 278 10.44 4.04 4.32
CA ASN A 278 9.14 3.42 4.07
C ASN A 278 8.38 3.18 5.39
N VAL A 279 8.03 4.27 6.08
CA VAL A 279 7.29 4.28 7.36
C VAL A 279 5.97 5.02 7.20
N ALA A 280 4.87 4.40 7.65
CA ALA A 280 3.54 4.96 7.49
C ALA A 280 3.26 6.13 8.45
N TRP A 281 3.92 6.07 9.60
CA TRP A 281 3.64 6.87 10.79
C TRP A 281 4.53 8.10 10.86
N ARG A 282 3.99 9.17 11.43
CA ARG A 282 4.66 10.47 11.55
C ARG A 282 5.82 10.41 12.57
N PRO A 283 7.00 10.94 12.24
CA PRO A 283 8.05 11.18 13.23
C PRO A 283 7.61 12.27 14.23
N PHE A 284 7.76 12.00 15.53
CA PHE A 284 7.48 13.00 16.56
C PHE A 284 8.71 13.85 16.88
N GLY A 285 8.47 15.08 17.33
CA GLY A 285 9.49 16.00 17.83
C GLY A 285 10.06 16.94 16.77
N TYR A 286 10.99 17.77 17.21
CA TYR A 286 11.56 18.86 16.44
C TYR A 286 13.08 18.90 16.57
N THR A 287 13.73 19.52 15.60
CA THR A 287 15.17 19.80 15.52
C THR A 287 15.34 21.25 15.13
N GLN A 288 16.30 21.96 15.73
CA GLN A 288 16.57 23.35 15.34
C GLN A 288 17.17 23.39 13.93
N LYS A 289 16.67 24.27 13.05
CA LYS A 289 17.17 24.38 11.66
C LYS A 289 18.70 24.54 11.59
N GLY A 290 19.30 25.31 12.50
CA GLY A 290 20.74 25.51 12.58
C GLY A 290 21.56 24.25 12.89
N ARG A 291 20.89 23.15 13.28
CA ARG A 291 21.47 21.81 13.50
C ARG A 291 21.13 20.83 12.37
N VAL A 292 20.34 21.26 11.40
CA VAL A 292 20.00 20.49 10.20
C VAL A 292 21.06 20.74 9.12
N GLU A 293 21.30 19.72 8.32
CA GLU A 293 22.28 19.75 7.22
C GLU A 293 21.96 20.85 6.21
N LEU A 294 22.98 21.58 5.77
CA LEU A 294 22.84 22.75 4.89
C LEU A 294 22.20 22.40 3.55
N GLU A 295 22.41 21.17 3.07
CA GLU A 295 21.85 20.62 1.84
C GLU A 295 20.31 20.62 1.84
N LEU A 296 19.69 20.54 3.02
CA LEU A 296 18.24 20.52 3.16
C LEU A 296 17.63 21.92 3.26
N TRP A 297 18.43 22.96 3.53
CA TRP A 297 17.91 24.31 3.77
C TRP A 297 17.08 24.86 2.60
N PRO A 298 17.48 24.72 1.33
CA PRO A 298 16.67 25.21 0.22
C PRO A 298 15.26 24.57 0.18
N GLN A 299 15.15 23.28 0.50
CA GLN A 299 13.86 22.59 0.54
C GLN A 299 13.03 22.96 1.78
N LEU A 300 13.69 23.20 2.92
CA LEU A 300 13.04 23.64 4.16
C LEU A 300 12.51 25.07 4.04
N GLU A 301 13.17 25.93 3.29
CA GLU A 301 12.78 27.33 3.05
C GLU A 301 11.73 27.50 1.94
N THR A 302 11.63 26.53 1.02
CA THR A 302 10.78 26.63 -0.16
C THR A 302 9.44 25.93 0.03
N GLU A 303 8.38 26.48 -0.56
CA GLU A 303 7.10 25.81 -0.71
C GLU A 303 7.14 24.89 -1.95
N TYR A 304 6.92 23.60 -1.76
CA TYR A 304 6.87 22.63 -2.86
C TYR A 304 5.83 21.56 -2.60
N THR A 305 5.32 20.96 -3.68
CA THR A 305 4.36 19.84 -3.62
C THR A 305 4.79 18.73 -4.55
N ARG A 306 4.61 17.48 -4.13
CA ARG A 306 4.85 16.31 -4.96
C ARG A 306 3.57 15.91 -5.67
N LYS A 307 3.64 15.79 -7.00
CA LYS A 307 2.51 15.43 -7.84
C LYS A 307 2.91 14.30 -8.77
N TYR A 308 1.99 13.35 -8.95
CA TYR A 308 2.13 12.32 -9.95
C TYR A 308 2.28 12.96 -11.35
N HIS A 309 3.32 12.58 -12.09
CA HIS A 309 3.54 13.06 -13.45
C HIS A 309 3.25 12.00 -14.51
N SER A 310 3.96 10.87 -14.46
CA SER A 310 3.83 9.75 -15.39
C SER A 310 4.54 8.51 -14.88
N PHE A 311 4.21 7.35 -15.43
CA PHE A 311 5.05 6.16 -15.37
C PHE A 311 5.96 6.05 -16.58
N THR A 312 7.12 5.44 -16.39
CA THR A 312 8.02 5.06 -17.49
C THR A 312 8.12 3.55 -17.54
N TRP A 313 7.62 2.97 -18.61
CA TRP A 313 7.71 1.54 -18.90
C TRP A 313 9.02 1.25 -19.64
N TYR A 314 9.80 0.29 -19.18
CA TYR A 314 11.04 -0.13 -19.85
C TYR A 314 10.78 -1.41 -20.65
N ILE A 315 10.32 -1.27 -21.90
CA ILE A 315 10.08 -2.41 -22.78
C ILE A 315 11.34 -2.67 -23.59
N ARG A 316 12.01 -3.80 -23.35
CA ARG A 316 13.27 -4.17 -24.03
C ARG A 316 14.30 -3.03 -23.95
N LYS A 317 14.44 -2.42 -22.76
CA LYS A 317 15.29 -1.24 -22.45
C LYS A 317 14.88 0.07 -23.14
N LYS A 318 13.77 0.13 -23.86
CA LYS A 318 13.23 1.39 -24.40
C LYS A 318 12.24 1.99 -23.40
N PRO A 319 12.49 3.23 -22.92
CA PRO A 319 11.56 3.90 -22.03
C PRO A 319 10.33 4.40 -22.80
N ILE A 320 9.14 4.11 -22.31
CA ILE A 320 7.87 4.58 -22.84
C ILE A 320 7.10 5.25 -21.70
N SER A 321 6.82 6.55 -21.85
CA SER A 321 6.09 7.30 -20.85
C SER A 321 4.57 7.10 -20.99
N ASP A 322 3.90 6.88 -19.87
CA ASP A 322 2.45 6.78 -19.76
C ASP A 322 1.95 7.74 -18.68
N LYS A 323 1.03 8.64 -19.05
CA LYS A 323 0.44 9.63 -18.14
C LYS A 323 -0.58 9.03 -17.16
N GLY A 324 -0.83 7.72 -17.21
CA GLY A 324 -1.71 7.01 -16.29
C GLY A 324 -3.19 7.23 -16.57
N PHE A 325 -4.03 6.63 -15.73
CA PHE A 325 -5.50 6.58 -15.92
C PHE A 325 -6.14 7.97 -15.88
N ARG A 326 -5.85 8.76 -14.83
CA ARG A 326 -6.52 10.05 -14.57
C ARG A 326 -6.26 11.04 -15.70
N THR A 327 -4.99 11.22 -16.08
CA THR A 327 -4.61 12.16 -17.13
C THR A 327 -5.10 11.73 -18.51
N ARG A 328 -5.03 10.43 -18.84
CA ARG A 328 -5.46 9.95 -20.17
C ARG A 328 -6.97 9.94 -20.37
N THR A 329 -7.73 9.71 -19.31
CA THR A 329 -9.18 9.52 -19.42
C THR A 329 -9.97 10.74 -18.94
N GLY A 330 -9.33 11.69 -18.25
CA GLY A 330 -9.99 12.83 -17.59
C GLY A 330 -10.86 12.43 -16.39
N ARG A 331 -11.03 11.12 -16.14
CA ARG A 331 -11.86 10.62 -15.04
C ARG A 331 -11.10 10.69 -13.73
N THR A 332 -11.66 11.43 -12.78
CA THR A 332 -11.14 11.57 -11.42
C THR A 332 -12.26 11.34 -10.42
N VAL A 333 -11.94 10.74 -9.27
CA VAL A 333 -12.90 10.53 -8.18
C VAL A 333 -12.64 11.60 -7.11
N SER A 334 -13.04 12.84 -7.39
CA SER A 334 -12.97 13.94 -6.41
C SER A 334 -13.92 13.71 -5.23
N ASN A 335 -15.08 13.12 -5.49
CA ASN A 335 -16.22 13.07 -4.56
C ASN A 335 -16.19 11.91 -3.55
N MET A 336 -15.07 11.20 -3.43
CA MET A 336 -14.89 10.16 -2.40
C MET A 336 -13.54 10.36 -1.68
N PRO A 337 -13.45 11.30 -0.72
CA PRO A 337 -12.26 11.44 0.11
C PRO A 337 -12.14 10.26 1.08
N ASP A 338 -10.91 9.99 1.53
CA ASP A 338 -10.70 9.12 2.68
C ASP A 338 -11.14 9.84 3.96
N ASN A 339 -11.77 9.12 4.89
CA ASN A 339 -12.17 9.62 6.20
C ASN A 339 -11.04 9.35 7.21
N LEU A 340 -10.05 10.25 7.19
CA LEU A 340 -8.88 10.19 8.05
C LEU A 340 -8.89 11.25 9.16
N GLU A 341 -9.99 11.99 9.33
CA GLU A 341 -10.09 12.96 10.41
C GLU A 341 -10.03 12.24 11.77
N MET A 342 -9.04 12.59 12.59
CA MET A 342 -8.99 12.12 13.96
C MET A 342 -10.09 12.81 14.78
N ARG A 343 -11.02 12.00 15.29
CA ARG A 343 -12.02 12.47 16.24
C ARG A 343 -11.53 12.21 17.65
N THR A 344 -11.36 13.26 18.43
CA THR A 344 -11.24 13.12 19.89
C THR A 344 -12.61 12.72 20.43
N SER A 345 -12.69 11.57 21.07
CA SER A 345 -13.95 11.15 21.69
C SER A 345 -14.34 12.17 22.76
N ALA A 346 -15.50 12.81 22.60
CA ALA A 346 -16.08 13.69 23.62
C ALA A 346 -16.58 12.89 24.83
N GLU A 347 -16.72 11.56 24.69
CA GLU A 347 -17.19 10.64 25.72
C GLU A 347 -16.05 9.69 26.09
N HIS A 348 -15.76 9.54 27.38
CA HIS A 348 -14.88 8.49 27.88
C HIS A 348 -15.49 7.12 27.54
N VAL A 349 -15.04 6.51 26.45
CA VAL A 349 -15.28 5.10 26.22
C VAL A 349 -14.40 4.36 27.23
N GLU A 350 -15.01 3.81 28.27
CA GLU A 350 -14.33 2.88 29.17
C GLU A 350 -13.85 1.70 28.33
N ARG A 351 -12.53 1.67 28.08
CA ARG A 351 -11.90 0.53 27.45
C ARG A 351 -11.85 -0.59 28.48
N ASP A 352 -12.24 -1.79 28.08
CA ASP A 352 -11.99 -2.99 28.86
C ASP A 352 -10.50 -3.04 29.24
N HIS A 353 -10.16 -3.45 30.46
CA HIS A 353 -8.84 -3.24 31.10
C HIS A 353 -7.63 -3.93 30.42
N GLN A 354 -7.71 -4.31 29.14
CA GLN A 354 -6.59 -4.82 28.38
C GLN A 354 -5.48 -3.77 28.22
N ALA A 355 -4.30 -4.13 28.73
CA ALA A 355 -3.09 -3.34 28.59
C ALA A 355 -2.81 -3.03 27.11
N ILE A 356 -2.56 -1.74 26.81
CA ILE A 356 -2.14 -1.32 25.47
C ILE A 356 -0.80 -2.00 25.16
N ASN A 357 -0.76 -2.72 24.04
CA ASN A 357 0.48 -3.32 23.58
C ASN A 357 1.42 -2.21 23.05
N VAL A 358 2.51 -1.96 23.78
CA VAL A 358 3.50 -0.93 23.44
C VAL A 358 4.49 -1.36 22.35
N ARG A 359 4.52 -2.65 21.97
CA ARG A 359 5.48 -3.19 21.00
C ARG A 359 5.41 -2.49 19.63
N PRO A 360 4.25 -2.21 19.02
CA PRO A 360 4.16 -1.46 17.78
C PRO A 360 4.81 -0.07 17.88
N SER A 361 4.48 0.69 18.92
CA SER A 361 5.09 2.01 19.19
C SER A 361 6.61 1.92 19.30
N LYS A 362 7.13 0.97 20.08
CA LYS A 362 8.58 0.76 20.23
C LYS A 362 9.22 0.45 18.87
N LYS A 363 8.66 -0.51 18.12
CA LYS A 363 9.19 -0.95 16.81
C LYS A 363 9.29 0.20 15.81
N ILE A 364 8.26 1.04 15.71
CA ILE A 364 8.24 2.13 14.74
C ILE A 364 9.07 3.32 15.21
N THR A 365 9.08 3.62 16.51
CA THR A 365 9.97 4.66 17.06
C THR A 365 11.45 4.31 16.82
N LEU A 366 11.85 3.06 17.03
CA LEU A 366 13.21 2.60 16.71
C LEU A 366 13.51 2.75 15.22
N ARG A 367 12.57 2.38 14.36
CA ARG A 367 12.73 2.52 12.91
C ARG A 367 12.85 4.00 12.49
N MET A 368 12.07 4.89 13.09
CA MET A 368 12.19 6.34 12.89
C MET A 368 13.59 6.83 13.31
N MET A 369 14.07 6.44 14.50
CA MET A 369 15.42 6.82 14.95
C MET A 369 16.50 6.34 13.97
N SER A 370 16.33 5.16 13.36
CA SER A 370 17.23 4.62 12.32
C SER A 370 17.36 5.51 11.10
N PHE A 371 16.33 6.30 10.79
CA PHE A 371 16.36 7.24 9.68
C PHE A 371 16.84 8.62 10.11
N LEU A 372 16.61 9.01 11.37
CA LEU A 372 17.08 10.30 11.88
C LEU A 372 18.59 10.35 12.04
N VAL A 373 19.24 9.23 12.34
CA VAL A 373 20.72 9.17 12.43
C VAL A 373 21.42 9.26 11.07
N GLU A 374 20.71 9.04 9.96
CA GLU A 374 21.28 9.15 8.62
C GLU A 374 21.04 10.55 8.04
N ASP A 375 22.10 11.21 7.62
CA ASP A 375 22.01 12.56 7.04
C ASP A 375 21.67 12.57 5.54
N ALA A 376 21.70 13.76 4.93
CA ALA A 376 21.44 13.94 3.51
C ALA A 376 22.50 13.29 2.60
N ALA A 377 23.75 13.18 3.06
CA ALA A 377 24.85 12.54 2.32
C ALA A 377 24.82 11.00 2.45
N GLY A 378 24.11 10.47 3.45
CA GLY A 378 24.08 9.04 3.76
C GLY A 378 24.99 8.63 4.92
N ASP A 379 25.66 9.59 5.56
CA ASP A 379 26.47 9.31 6.74
C ASP A 379 25.55 9.11 7.95
N ARG A 380 25.92 8.13 8.78
CA ARG A 380 25.10 7.69 9.92
C ARG A 380 25.81 8.05 11.22
N ASN A 381 25.25 8.97 12.00
CA ASN A 381 25.78 9.41 13.29
C ASN A 381 24.64 9.72 14.27
N TRP A 382 24.81 9.39 15.56
CA TRP A 382 23.85 9.73 16.61
C TRP A 382 23.57 11.24 16.71
N ALA A 383 24.58 12.07 16.47
CA ALA A 383 24.45 13.53 16.48
C ALA A 383 23.36 14.02 15.50
N ASN A 384 23.19 13.33 14.37
CA ASN A 384 22.22 13.68 13.32
C ASN A 384 20.76 13.52 13.80
N ALA A 385 20.52 12.73 14.85
CA ALA A 385 19.19 12.58 15.43
C ALA A 385 18.78 13.75 16.34
N ASP A 386 19.70 14.67 16.67
CA ASP A 386 19.49 15.81 17.58
C ASP A 386 18.74 15.41 18.85
N MET A 387 19.14 14.28 19.45
CA MET A 387 18.59 13.78 20.71
C MET A 387 19.50 14.22 21.86
N PRO A 388 18.93 14.73 22.98
CA PRO A 388 19.74 15.13 24.12
C PRO A 388 20.41 13.91 24.77
N GLY A 389 21.67 14.07 25.17
CA GLY A 389 22.42 13.04 25.88
C GLY A 389 23.01 11.95 24.98
N LYS A 390 23.77 11.06 25.59
CA LYS A 390 24.36 9.90 24.91
C LYS A 390 23.34 8.77 24.74
N LEU A 391 23.56 7.91 23.76
CA LEU A 391 22.71 6.76 23.50
C LEU A 391 22.48 5.90 24.76
N GLU A 392 23.50 5.66 25.58
CA GLU A 392 23.40 4.77 26.75
C GLU A 392 22.42 5.28 27.83
N GLN A 393 22.12 6.58 27.79
CA GLN A 393 21.19 7.24 28.71
C GLN A 393 19.73 6.93 28.38
N HIS A 394 19.43 6.57 27.12
CA HIS A 394 18.09 6.25 26.65
C HIS A 394 17.77 4.77 26.86
N ARG A 395 17.28 4.41 28.06
CA ARG A 395 17.01 3.02 28.45
C ARG A 395 16.13 2.23 27.47
N TRP A 396 15.19 2.90 26.80
CA TRP A 396 14.27 2.28 25.84
C TRP A 396 14.94 1.91 24.50
N LEU A 397 16.16 2.41 24.24
CA LEU A 397 17.00 2.12 23.08
C LEU A 397 18.03 1.01 23.31
N ARG A 398 18.26 0.58 24.56
CA ARG A 398 19.39 -0.31 24.93
C ARG A 398 19.47 -1.64 24.18
N ASP A 399 18.33 -2.20 23.81
CA ASP A 399 18.26 -3.50 23.11
C ASP A 399 18.27 -3.36 21.58
N TRP A 400 18.50 -2.16 21.06
CA TRP A 400 18.44 -1.92 19.63
C TRP A 400 19.81 -2.14 18.99
N GLU A 401 20.01 -3.36 18.47
CA GLU A 401 21.25 -3.80 17.80
C GLU A 401 21.69 -2.90 16.63
N GLY A 402 20.75 -2.16 16.02
CA GLY A 402 21.04 -1.26 14.91
C GLY A 402 21.98 -0.12 15.25
N LEU A 403 22.06 0.31 16.52
CA LEU A 403 22.91 1.42 16.95
C LEU A 403 24.31 1.01 17.40
N CYS A 404 24.50 -0.22 17.85
CA CYS A 404 25.78 -0.69 18.42
C CYS A 404 26.92 -0.80 17.40
N SER A 405 26.64 -0.65 16.09
CA SER A 405 27.66 -0.56 15.05
C SER A 405 28.06 0.88 14.69
N MET A 406 27.52 1.90 15.38
CA MET A 406 27.57 3.30 14.95
C MET A 406 28.45 4.20 15.83
N ASP A 407 29.00 3.70 16.93
CA ASP A 407 30.01 4.40 17.72
C ASP A 407 31.40 4.05 17.17
N VAL A 408 31.84 4.75 16.12
CA VAL A 408 33.27 5.00 16.01
C VAL A 408 33.57 5.99 17.13
N GLU A 409 34.31 5.57 18.14
CA GLU A 409 34.86 6.48 19.14
C GLU A 409 35.45 7.68 18.38
N ILE A 410 34.98 8.88 18.70
CA ILE A 410 35.71 10.10 18.37
C ILE A 410 36.99 10.03 19.22
N VAL A 411 37.98 9.29 18.72
CA VAL A 411 39.36 9.45 19.13
C VAL A 411 39.67 10.88 18.73
N GLU A 412 39.93 11.75 19.73
CA GLU A 412 40.52 13.06 19.45
C GLU A 412 41.67 12.84 18.47
N PRO A 413 41.71 13.56 17.34
CA PRO A 413 42.63 13.22 16.27
C PRO A 413 44.06 13.43 16.79
N ASP A 414 44.73 12.33 17.05
CA ASP A 414 46.19 12.26 16.95
C ASP A 414 46.50 12.76 15.54
N GLU A 415 47.20 13.90 15.43
CA GLU A 415 47.49 14.61 14.19
C GLU A 415 48.06 13.68 13.13
N LYS A 416 47.19 13.06 12.34
CA LYS A 416 47.55 12.39 11.10
C LYS A 416 47.28 13.39 9.98
N PRO A 417 48.29 13.70 9.14
CA PRO A 417 48.14 14.69 8.10
C PRO A 417 46.96 14.30 7.21
N ALA A 418 46.01 15.21 7.08
CA ALA A 418 44.84 15.06 6.24
C ALA A 418 45.28 14.63 4.83
N LYS A 419 44.55 13.67 4.24
CA LYS A 419 44.73 13.36 2.82
C LYS A 419 44.54 14.65 2.03
N PRO A 420 45.43 14.96 1.08
CA PRO A 420 45.29 16.16 0.29
C PRO A 420 43.94 16.15 -0.44
N PRO A 421 43.32 17.32 -0.65
CA PRO A 421 42.10 17.45 -1.42
C PRO A 421 42.27 16.83 -2.81
N SER A 422 41.16 16.41 -3.43
CA SER A 422 41.25 15.83 -4.77
C SER A 422 41.82 16.87 -5.74
N TRP A 423 42.61 16.41 -6.72
CA TRP A 423 43.21 17.28 -7.75
C TRP A 423 42.18 18.19 -8.42
N PHE A 424 40.94 17.72 -8.55
CA PHE A 424 39.83 18.49 -9.10
C PHE A 424 39.41 19.67 -8.19
N LEU A 425 39.39 19.46 -6.87
CA LEU A 425 39.05 20.51 -5.91
C LEU A 425 40.17 21.56 -5.83
N GLU A 426 41.43 21.15 -5.95
CA GLU A 426 42.58 22.07 -6.05
C GLU A 426 42.50 22.92 -7.32
N GLU A 427 42.23 22.31 -8.48
CA GLU A 427 42.11 23.06 -9.75
C GLU A 427 40.91 24.00 -9.79
N TRP A 428 39.80 23.66 -9.12
CA TRP A 428 38.63 24.53 -9.01
C TRP A 428 38.89 25.74 -8.10
N ILE A 429 39.57 25.54 -6.96
CA ILE A 429 39.97 26.62 -6.06
C ILE A 429 40.97 27.57 -6.75
N GLU A 430 41.82 27.03 -7.62
CA GLU A 430 42.79 27.82 -8.40
C GLU A 430 42.19 28.51 -9.63
N GLY A 431 40.88 28.39 -9.88
CA GLY A 431 40.20 29.08 -10.98
C GLY A 431 40.63 28.62 -12.37
N LYS A 432 41.19 27.41 -12.49
CA LYS A 432 41.72 26.89 -13.77
C LYS A 432 40.63 26.45 -14.77
N HIS A 433 39.37 26.45 -14.33
CA HIS A 433 38.20 26.03 -15.12
C HIS A 433 37.20 27.19 -15.34
N GLU A 434 37.64 28.45 -15.19
CA GLU A 434 36.93 29.64 -15.68
C GLU A 434 37.32 30.00 -17.13
#